data_AF-A0A7G9Y8C0-F1
#
_entry.id   AF-A0A7G9Y8C0-F1
#
_cell.length_a   1.000
_cell.length_b   1.000
_cell.length_c   1.000
_cell.angle_alpha   90.00
_cell.angle_beta   90.00
_cell.angle_gamma   90.00
#
_symmetry.space_group_name_H-M   'P 1'
#
loop_
_entity.id
_entity.type
_entity.pdbx_description
1 polymer ?
#
loop_
_entity_poly.entity_id
_entity_poly.type
_entity_poly.pdbx_seq_one_letter_code
_entity_poly.pdbx_strand_id
1 'polypeptide(L)'
;MNGTIKPDVVAPGMNINSSVPGGGYASSSGTSMAAPHVAGAVAMLLQSSPDLAPVDVKYIVERTCKDLGDPGKDVLYGAGLIDAGGFILPNVNKLLEYRLSFPDVVYRHEPVPITVNATFENAASINGTVTDPDGSVFLLDFTGTTTYLWSSVFAETVKLGRYDLSIEIVDLQGNITEFGRDFYVVVNPESGVINDMTLPEQVTFNDTLPISVVFENIGDSDYEVMLEVQILDDGVLVGSVESDCRIVSAGSTAAFDLSWVANRHPGTMVLRAVASFEGGVSVQEETFAIQDNDPPILSAVTFDESLIVNEPALIEVEVTDLSAVSGNITVKNPSGDVLVMPLVTLSRTGDLSVLAGTYIGTADAGDYTFNITVCDSAGLRTSSDQHVLSVTGYVGSHLIVVSEQAGSRPERY
;
A
#
# COMPACT_ATOMS: atom_id res chain seq x y z
N MET A 1 26.23 -26.77 29.94
CA MET A 1 24.80 -26.47 29.68
C MET A 1 24.74 -25.09 29.07
N ASN A 2 24.29 -24.95 27.83
CA ASN A 2 24.50 -23.75 26.99
C ASN A 2 23.59 -22.56 27.35
N GLY A 3 23.60 -22.08 28.60
CA GLY A 3 23.19 -20.72 28.99
C GLY A 3 21.76 -20.24 28.68
N THR A 4 20.90 -21.00 28.02
CA THR A 4 19.53 -20.59 27.65
C THR A 4 18.53 -21.02 28.71
N ILE A 5 17.77 -20.06 29.24
CA ILE A 5 16.71 -20.30 30.23
C ILE A 5 15.57 -21.11 29.59
N LYS A 6 15.16 -22.19 30.27
CA LYS A 6 14.03 -23.05 29.92
C LYS A 6 13.20 -23.34 31.18
N PRO A 7 11.86 -23.57 31.06
CA PRO A 7 11.06 -23.60 29.82
C PRO A 7 10.96 -22.23 29.11
N ASP A 8 10.44 -22.20 27.88
CA ASP A 8 10.22 -20.91 27.18
C ASP A 8 9.01 -20.17 27.77
N VAL A 9 7.91 -20.89 28.03
CA VAL A 9 6.64 -20.42 28.62
C VAL A 9 5.96 -21.56 29.38
N VAL A 10 4.92 -21.25 30.17
CA VAL A 10 4.07 -22.26 30.83
C VAL A 10 2.59 -22.13 30.45
N ALA A 11 1.83 -23.22 30.61
CA ALA A 11 0.39 -23.28 30.34
C ALA A 11 -0.32 -24.23 31.33
N PRO A 12 -1.66 -24.16 31.46
CA PRO A 12 -2.41 -25.06 32.33
C PRO A 12 -2.18 -26.54 31.98
N GLY A 13 -1.68 -27.30 32.94
CA GLY A 13 -1.37 -28.72 32.77
C GLY A 13 -1.90 -29.62 33.88
N MET A 14 -2.69 -29.10 34.83
CA MET A 14 -3.21 -29.87 35.96
C MET A 14 -4.73 -30.01 35.85
N ASN A 15 -5.24 -31.23 36.02
CA ASN A 15 -6.67 -31.57 35.97
C ASN A 15 -7.37 -31.10 34.68
N ILE A 16 -6.68 -31.19 33.55
CA ILE A 16 -7.21 -30.79 32.24
C ILE A 16 -8.18 -31.87 31.75
N ASN A 17 -9.45 -31.49 31.61
CA ASN A 17 -10.49 -32.36 31.06
C ASN A 17 -10.43 -32.34 29.53
N SER A 18 -10.21 -33.50 28.90
CA SER A 18 -10.10 -33.61 27.44
C SER A 18 -10.66 -34.94 26.92
N SER A 19 -10.75 -35.07 25.60
CA SER A 19 -11.36 -36.21 24.92
C SER A 19 -10.57 -37.50 25.13
N VAL A 20 -11.30 -38.61 25.32
CA VAL A 20 -10.74 -39.97 25.37
C VAL A 20 -11.46 -40.87 24.36
N PRO A 21 -10.85 -42.00 23.93
CA PRO A 21 -11.51 -42.96 23.05
C PRO A 21 -12.88 -43.40 23.57
N GLY A 22 -13.83 -43.62 22.66
CA GLY A 22 -15.21 -43.98 23.01
C GLY A 22 -16.15 -42.78 23.19
N GLY A 23 -15.74 -41.57 22.77
CA GLY A 23 -16.59 -40.37 22.76
C GLY A 23 -16.77 -39.69 24.12
N GLY A 24 -15.94 -40.06 25.10
CA GLY A 24 -15.97 -39.53 26.46
C GLY A 24 -14.93 -38.43 26.72
N TYR A 25 -14.95 -37.93 27.95
CA TYR A 25 -13.98 -36.97 28.47
C TYR A 25 -13.38 -37.48 29.79
N ALA A 26 -12.11 -37.20 30.03
CA ALA A 26 -11.44 -37.49 31.29
C ALA A 26 -10.42 -36.40 31.64
N SER A 27 -10.20 -36.19 32.94
CA SER A 27 -9.17 -35.28 33.45
C SER A 27 -7.81 -35.98 33.53
N SER A 28 -6.77 -35.29 33.06
CA SER A 28 -5.37 -35.72 33.18
C SER A 28 -4.46 -34.55 33.57
N SER A 29 -3.26 -34.86 34.07
CA SER A 29 -2.27 -33.85 34.47
C SER A 29 -0.90 -34.18 33.91
N GLY A 30 -0.16 -33.15 33.49
CA GLY A 30 1.21 -33.25 33.01
C GLY A 30 1.56 -32.12 32.03
N THR A 31 2.85 -31.98 31.72
CA THR A 31 3.32 -31.07 30.65
C THR A 31 2.77 -31.48 29.29
N SER A 32 2.45 -32.76 29.10
CA SER A 32 1.71 -33.26 27.93
C SER A 32 0.31 -32.64 27.78
N MET A 33 -0.29 -32.12 28.85
CA MET A 33 -1.56 -31.38 28.83
C MET A 33 -1.34 -29.87 28.69
N ALA A 34 -0.19 -29.35 29.13
CA ALA A 34 0.18 -27.95 28.92
C ALA A 34 0.60 -27.66 27.46
N ALA A 35 1.40 -28.54 26.85
CA ALA A 35 1.88 -28.40 25.47
C ALA A 35 0.77 -28.15 24.42
N PRO A 36 -0.36 -28.88 24.40
CA PRO A 36 -1.43 -28.63 23.43
C PRO A 36 -2.15 -27.29 23.62
N HIS A 37 -2.17 -26.71 24.83
CA HIS A 37 -2.67 -25.33 25.01
C HIS A 37 -1.79 -24.33 24.27
N VAL A 38 -0.47 -24.49 24.36
CA VAL A 38 0.50 -23.65 23.62
C VAL A 38 0.34 -23.85 22.12
N ALA A 39 0.23 -25.10 21.66
CA ALA A 39 0.05 -25.41 20.25
C ALA A 39 -1.24 -24.82 19.67
N GLY A 40 -2.36 -24.92 20.39
CA GLY A 40 -3.63 -24.33 19.97
C GLY A 40 -3.57 -22.81 19.87
N ALA A 41 -2.93 -22.15 20.84
CA ALA A 41 -2.81 -20.70 20.83
C ALA A 41 -1.85 -20.19 19.74
N VAL A 42 -0.76 -20.92 19.44
CA VAL A 42 0.11 -20.64 18.28
C VAL A 42 -0.61 -20.88 16.95
N ALA A 43 -1.48 -21.90 16.86
CA ALA A 43 -2.29 -22.12 15.66
C ALA A 43 -3.22 -20.93 15.38
N MET A 44 -3.79 -20.31 16.42
CA MET A 44 -4.58 -19.07 16.28
C MET A 44 -3.72 -17.89 15.78
N LEU A 45 -2.48 -17.74 16.30
CA LEU A 45 -1.54 -16.71 15.84
C LEU A 45 -1.16 -16.89 14.36
N LEU A 46 -0.87 -18.12 13.94
CA LEU A 46 -0.55 -18.43 12.54
C LEU A 46 -1.78 -18.33 11.62
N GLN A 47 -2.99 -18.53 12.15
CA GLN A 47 -4.21 -18.25 11.40
C GLN A 47 -4.35 -16.75 11.07
N SER A 48 -4.00 -15.86 11.99
CA SER A 48 -4.05 -14.40 11.75
C SER A 48 -2.86 -13.87 10.95
N SER A 49 -1.72 -14.56 10.94
CA SER A 49 -0.51 -14.14 10.24
C SER A 49 0.27 -15.35 9.72
N PRO A 50 -0.13 -15.91 8.56
CA PRO A 50 0.41 -17.18 8.04
C PRO A 50 1.90 -17.16 7.70
N ASP A 51 2.46 -15.98 7.41
CA ASP A 51 3.85 -15.82 6.93
C ASP A 51 4.88 -15.66 8.07
N LEU A 52 4.46 -15.71 9.34
CA LEU A 52 5.37 -15.58 10.48
C LEU A 52 6.39 -16.73 10.52
N ALA A 53 7.67 -16.37 10.63
CA ALA A 53 8.70 -17.38 10.80
C ALA A 53 8.66 -17.96 12.23
N PRO A 54 9.14 -19.21 12.45
CA PRO A 54 9.12 -19.83 13.78
C PRO A 54 9.83 -19.03 14.90
N VAL A 55 10.83 -18.23 14.54
CA VAL A 55 11.54 -17.36 15.49
C VAL A 55 10.66 -16.18 15.94
N ASP A 56 9.85 -15.62 15.05
CA ASP A 56 8.94 -14.52 15.34
C ASP A 56 7.77 -14.98 16.20
N VAL A 57 7.22 -16.16 15.90
CA VAL A 57 6.21 -16.83 16.73
C VAL A 57 6.72 -16.99 18.16
N LYS A 58 7.94 -17.49 18.32
CA LYS A 58 8.56 -17.65 19.64
C LYS A 58 8.73 -16.30 20.35
N TYR A 59 9.21 -15.28 19.64
CA TYR A 59 9.41 -13.95 20.19
C TYR A 59 8.12 -13.31 20.70
N ILE A 60 7.04 -13.38 19.89
CA ILE A 60 5.72 -12.87 20.24
C ILE A 60 5.20 -13.58 21.48
N VAL A 61 5.23 -14.92 21.47
CA VAL A 61 4.72 -15.74 22.57
C VAL A 61 5.44 -15.44 23.89
N GLU A 62 6.77 -15.27 23.88
CA GLU A 62 7.53 -14.95 25.09
C GLU A 62 7.31 -13.51 25.59
N ARG A 63 6.92 -12.56 24.74
CA ARG A 63 6.76 -11.15 25.13
C ARG A 63 5.39 -10.80 25.68
N THR A 64 4.39 -11.63 25.40
CA THR A 64 2.99 -11.36 25.73
C THR A 64 2.47 -12.27 26.84
N CYS A 65 3.30 -13.19 27.34
CA CYS A 65 2.98 -13.99 28.51
C CYS A 65 2.67 -13.11 29.72
N LYS A 66 1.76 -13.59 30.55
CA LYS A 66 1.60 -13.07 31.90
C LYS A 66 2.77 -13.57 32.75
N ASP A 67 3.70 -12.68 33.04
CA ASP A 67 4.85 -12.98 33.89
C ASP A 67 4.40 -13.57 35.23
N LEU A 68 5.06 -14.67 35.64
CA LEU A 68 4.78 -15.40 36.87
C LEU A 68 6.10 -15.63 37.59
N GLY A 69 6.11 -15.45 38.91
CA GLY A 69 7.33 -15.64 39.70
C GLY A 69 8.13 -14.35 39.82
N ASP A 70 9.45 -14.46 39.66
CA ASP A 70 10.35 -13.31 39.71
C ASP A 70 10.26 -12.55 38.37
N PRO A 71 10.36 -11.20 38.36
CA PRO A 71 10.24 -10.43 37.13
C PRO A 71 11.21 -10.87 36.03
N GLY A 72 10.67 -11.12 34.83
CA GLY A 72 11.43 -11.53 33.66
C GLY A 72 11.60 -13.05 33.53
N LYS A 73 12.31 -13.47 32.48
CA LYS A 73 12.39 -14.90 32.14
C LYS A 73 13.14 -15.69 33.21
N ASP A 74 12.50 -16.70 33.79
CA ASP A 74 13.07 -17.54 34.84
C ASP A 74 13.04 -19.05 34.52
N VAL A 75 13.67 -19.86 35.38
CA VAL A 75 13.81 -21.32 35.17
C VAL A 75 12.59 -22.15 35.57
N LEU A 76 11.57 -21.53 36.18
CA LEU A 76 10.36 -22.19 36.66
C LEU A 76 9.18 -21.94 35.71
N TYR A 77 9.00 -20.69 35.28
CA TYR A 77 7.89 -20.22 34.48
C TYR A 77 8.29 -19.80 33.06
N GLY A 78 9.59 -19.78 32.74
CA GLY A 78 10.04 -19.23 31.48
C GLY A 78 9.68 -17.75 31.42
N ALA A 79 9.09 -17.30 30.32
CA ALA A 79 8.59 -15.92 30.20
C ALA A 79 7.22 -15.69 30.86
N GLY A 80 6.61 -16.74 31.44
CA GLY A 80 5.35 -16.66 32.16
C GLY A 80 4.24 -17.54 31.60
N LEU A 81 3.03 -17.34 32.11
CA LEU A 81 1.82 -18.03 31.68
C LEU A 81 1.38 -17.53 30.31
N ILE A 82 1.12 -18.47 29.41
CA ILE A 82 0.61 -18.17 28.09
C ILE A 82 -0.68 -17.35 28.13
N ASP A 83 -0.73 -16.28 27.34
CA ASP A 83 -1.90 -15.43 27.17
C ASP A 83 -2.27 -15.38 25.68
N ALA A 84 -3.21 -16.22 25.27
CA ALA A 84 -3.68 -16.27 23.88
C ALA A 84 -4.31 -14.95 23.43
N GLY A 85 -4.90 -14.17 24.36
CA GLY A 85 -5.43 -12.84 24.09
C GLY A 85 -4.36 -11.77 24.01
N GLY A 86 -3.14 -12.05 24.49
CA GLY A 86 -1.97 -11.18 24.31
C GLY A 86 -1.21 -11.44 23.00
N PHE A 87 -1.35 -12.63 22.40
CA PHE A 87 -0.75 -12.98 21.09
C PHE A 87 -1.37 -12.24 19.94
N ILE A 88 -2.70 -12.17 20.01
CA ILE A 88 -3.51 -11.32 19.20
C ILE A 88 -3.37 -9.98 19.89
N LEU A 89 -2.48 -9.10 19.43
CA LEU A 89 -2.55 -7.69 19.83
C LEU A 89 -4.05 -7.31 19.84
N PRO A 90 -4.58 -6.57 20.85
CA PRO A 90 -5.92 -5.99 20.69
C PRO A 90 -5.92 -5.41 19.30
N ASN A 91 -6.85 -5.90 18.49
CA ASN A 91 -6.71 -5.82 17.06
C ASN A 91 -7.06 -4.39 16.65
N VAL A 92 -6.14 -3.45 16.94
CA VAL A 92 -6.23 -2.03 16.60
C VAL A 92 -6.35 -1.85 15.09
N ASN A 93 -6.12 -2.93 14.32
CA ASN A 93 -6.26 -3.01 12.88
C ASN A 93 -7.11 -4.20 12.40
N LYS A 94 -8.11 -4.68 13.15
CA LYS A 94 -9.22 -5.40 12.48
C LYS A 94 -10.12 -4.31 11.91
N LEU A 95 -9.77 -3.90 10.70
CA LEU A 95 -10.50 -2.91 9.92
C LEU A 95 -11.98 -3.31 9.91
N LEU A 96 -12.78 -2.61 10.71
CA LEU A 96 -13.97 -2.01 10.15
C LEU A 96 -13.53 -1.38 8.83
N GLU A 97 -14.03 -1.85 7.69
CA GLU A 97 -13.92 -1.02 6.50
C GLU A 97 -14.72 0.24 6.82
N TYR A 98 -14.00 1.32 7.13
CA TYR A 98 -14.62 2.60 7.33
C TYR A 98 -14.12 3.59 6.27
N ARG A 99 -15.01 4.47 5.86
CA ARG A 99 -14.67 5.64 5.07
C ARG A 99 -14.91 6.86 5.94
N LEU A 100 -13.85 7.62 6.19
CA LEU A 100 -13.93 8.91 6.83
C LEU A 100 -13.95 9.99 5.74
N SER A 101 -14.92 10.89 5.84
CA SER A 101 -15.03 12.06 4.97
C SER A 101 -15.04 13.31 5.85
N PHE A 102 -14.05 14.17 5.64
CA PHE A 102 -13.89 15.47 6.29
C PHE A 102 -12.89 16.31 5.46
N PRO A 103 -12.92 17.65 5.55
CA PRO A 103 -12.02 18.53 4.81
C PRO A 103 -10.63 18.63 5.46
N ASP A 104 -9.58 18.76 4.64
CA ASP A 104 -8.20 18.99 5.10
C ASP A 104 -7.97 20.45 5.55
N VAL A 105 -8.77 21.39 5.02
CA VAL A 105 -8.71 22.83 5.34
C VAL A 105 -10.13 23.38 5.51
N VAL A 106 -10.34 24.21 6.53
CA VAL A 106 -11.62 24.86 6.84
C VAL A 106 -11.41 26.32 7.18
N TYR A 107 -12.37 27.17 6.87
CA TYR A 107 -12.30 28.57 7.26
C TYR A 107 -12.78 28.82 8.69
N ARG A 108 -12.21 29.84 9.33
CA ARG A 108 -12.60 30.26 10.68
C ARG A 108 -14.11 30.49 10.76
N HIS A 109 -14.75 29.94 11.79
CA HIS A 109 -16.19 29.93 12.04
C HIS A 109 -17.04 29.08 11.09
N GLU A 110 -16.43 28.39 10.11
CA GLU A 110 -17.17 27.42 9.32
C GLU A 110 -17.30 26.08 10.06
N PRO A 111 -18.48 25.44 9.98
CA PRO A 111 -18.69 24.11 10.53
C PRO A 111 -17.97 23.05 9.70
N VAL A 112 -17.31 22.10 10.37
CA VAL A 112 -16.64 20.94 9.77
C VAL A 112 -17.60 19.75 9.80
N PRO A 113 -18.16 19.31 8.65
CA PRO A 113 -18.92 18.07 8.61
C PRO A 113 -17.95 16.88 8.64
N ILE A 114 -18.16 15.98 9.60
CA ILE A 114 -17.36 14.78 9.78
C ILE A 114 -18.29 13.59 9.62
N THR A 115 -18.04 12.78 8.58
CA THR A 115 -18.85 11.61 8.28
C THR A 115 -18.02 10.35 8.37
N VAL A 116 -18.49 9.40 9.16
CA VAL A 116 -17.91 8.04 9.27
C VAL A 116 -18.92 7.06 8.68
N ASN A 117 -18.52 6.38 7.61
CA ASN A 117 -19.26 5.25 7.07
C ASN A 117 -18.55 3.96 7.50
N ALA A 118 -19.11 3.22 8.44
CA ALA A 118 -18.58 1.97 8.97
C ALA A 118 -19.37 0.79 8.36
N THR A 119 -18.71 -0.14 7.67
CA THR A 119 -19.38 -1.25 6.96
C THR A 119 -20.10 -2.24 7.89
N PHE A 120 -21.04 -2.95 7.27
CA PHE A 120 -22.00 -3.90 7.85
C PHE A 120 -21.51 -4.67 9.08
N GLU A 121 -22.29 -4.55 10.17
CA GLU A 121 -22.34 -5.41 11.37
C GLU A 121 -21.39 -5.12 12.54
N ASN A 122 -20.40 -4.22 12.39
CA ASN A 122 -19.31 -4.14 13.38
C ASN A 122 -19.14 -2.77 14.05
N ALA A 123 -20.13 -1.86 14.13
CA ALA A 123 -19.97 -0.61 14.90
C ALA A 123 -21.08 -0.47 15.94
N ALA A 124 -20.71 -0.56 17.21
CA ALA A 124 -21.56 -0.33 18.37
C ALA A 124 -21.63 1.16 18.75
N SER A 125 -20.49 1.85 18.71
CA SER A 125 -20.38 3.27 19.00
C SER A 125 -19.22 3.92 18.26
N ILE A 126 -19.37 5.21 17.95
CA ILE A 126 -18.32 6.05 17.41
C ILE A 126 -18.15 7.23 18.37
N ASN A 127 -16.94 7.35 18.90
CA ASN A 127 -16.51 8.50 19.69
C ASN A 127 -15.52 9.30 18.86
N GLY A 128 -15.51 10.61 19.02
CA GLY A 128 -14.47 11.43 18.41
C GLY A 128 -14.15 12.64 19.24
N THR A 129 -12.93 13.12 19.08
CA THR A 129 -12.46 14.36 19.67
C THR A 129 -11.75 15.22 18.65
N VAL A 130 -11.84 16.52 18.82
CA VAL A 130 -11.04 17.50 18.09
C VAL A 130 -10.22 18.27 19.12
N THR A 131 -8.91 18.35 18.91
CA THR A 131 -8.01 19.15 19.75
C THR A 131 -7.61 20.40 18.98
N ASP A 132 -7.81 21.57 19.60
CA ASP A 132 -7.40 22.84 19.01
C ASP A 132 -5.89 23.12 19.19
N PRO A 133 -5.32 24.13 18.50
CA PRO A 133 -3.90 24.44 18.59
C PRO A 133 -3.36 24.75 20.00
N ASP A 134 -4.23 25.13 20.95
CA ASP A 134 -3.85 25.41 22.34
C ASP A 134 -3.99 24.17 23.25
N GLY A 135 -4.39 23.03 22.69
CA GLY A 135 -4.60 21.78 23.41
C GLY A 135 -5.99 21.63 24.04
N SER A 136 -6.96 22.49 23.69
CA SER A 136 -8.34 22.33 24.17
C SER A 136 -9.02 21.21 23.41
N VAL A 137 -9.62 20.26 24.14
CA VAL A 137 -10.26 19.07 23.56
C VAL A 137 -11.78 19.23 23.53
N PHE A 138 -12.36 19.03 22.37
CA PHE A 138 -13.80 19.09 22.10
C PHE A 138 -14.31 17.69 21.77
N LEU A 139 -15.40 17.28 22.41
CA LEU A 139 -16.05 16.00 22.10
C LEU A 139 -16.98 16.16 20.90
N LEU A 140 -16.97 15.18 20.00
CA LEU A 140 -17.88 15.11 18.86
C LEU A 140 -19.09 14.27 19.22
N ASP A 141 -20.27 14.86 19.06
CA ASP A 141 -21.55 14.16 19.20
C ASP A 141 -21.92 13.54 17.85
N PHE A 142 -21.59 12.27 17.64
CA PHE A 142 -21.99 11.56 16.42
C PHE A 142 -23.45 11.13 16.48
N THR A 143 -24.17 11.42 15.40
CA THR A 143 -25.55 10.98 15.18
C THR A 143 -25.58 9.88 14.13
N GLY A 144 -26.16 8.73 14.47
CA GLY A 144 -26.42 7.66 13.52
C GLY A 144 -27.52 8.09 12.55
N THR A 145 -27.16 8.39 11.31
CA THR A 145 -28.11 8.75 10.25
C THR A 145 -28.72 7.51 9.60
N THR A 146 -27.94 6.42 9.57
CA THR A 146 -28.36 5.08 9.19
C THR A 146 -27.59 4.05 10.03
N THR A 147 -27.83 2.76 9.79
CA THR A 147 -27.08 1.67 10.45
C THR A 147 -25.57 1.72 10.17
N TYR A 148 -25.13 2.36 9.08
CA TYR A 148 -23.73 2.36 8.63
C TYR A 148 -23.11 3.76 8.56
N LEU A 149 -23.93 4.81 8.58
CA LEU A 149 -23.49 6.18 8.37
C LEU A 149 -23.73 7.03 9.61
N TRP A 150 -22.66 7.59 10.15
CA TRP A 150 -22.68 8.45 11.32
C TRP A 150 -22.08 9.80 10.96
N SER A 151 -22.67 10.87 11.48
CA SER A 151 -22.20 12.22 11.21
C SER A 151 -22.13 13.05 12.47
N SER A 152 -21.09 13.89 12.56
CA SER A 152 -20.99 14.97 13.53
C SER A 152 -20.61 16.26 12.81
N VAL A 153 -20.82 17.39 13.48
CA VAL A 153 -20.44 18.70 12.98
C VAL A 153 -19.63 19.40 14.06
N PHE A 154 -18.38 19.74 13.74
CA PHE A 154 -17.53 20.54 14.62
C PHE A 154 -17.60 22.01 14.21
N ALA A 155 -18.10 22.89 15.09
CA ALA A 155 -18.30 24.32 14.77
C ALA A 155 -17.34 25.27 15.51
N GLU A 156 -16.44 24.75 16.36
CA GLU A 156 -15.54 25.56 17.20
C GLU A 156 -14.23 25.89 16.47
N THR A 157 -14.32 26.19 15.17
CA THR A 157 -13.21 26.60 14.30
C THR A 157 -12.83 28.07 14.55
N VAL A 158 -12.64 28.44 15.81
CA VAL A 158 -12.41 29.83 16.23
C VAL A 158 -10.95 30.24 16.11
N LYS A 159 -10.02 29.31 16.33
CA LYS A 159 -8.58 29.56 16.34
C LYS A 159 -7.99 29.17 15.00
N LEU A 160 -6.91 29.84 14.62
CA LEU A 160 -6.16 29.51 13.42
C LEU A 160 -5.11 28.46 13.73
N GLY A 161 -4.82 27.60 12.76
CA GLY A 161 -3.75 26.62 12.85
C GLY A 161 -4.25 25.18 12.76
N ARG A 162 -3.41 24.26 13.19
CA ARG A 162 -3.63 22.82 13.11
C ARG A 162 -4.57 22.33 14.20
N TYR A 163 -5.60 21.60 13.80
CA TYR A 163 -6.50 20.88 14.69
C TYR A 163 -6.27 19.38 14.51
N ASP A 164 -6.26 18.63 15.59
CA ASP A 164 -6.09 17.17 15.57
C ASP A 164 -7.45 16.49 15.78
N LEU A 165 -7.93 15.75 14.78
CA LEU A 165 -9.12 14.90 14.84
C LEU A 165 -8.70 13.49 15.26
N SER A 166 -9.33 12.97 16.32
CA SER A 166 -9.21 11.58 16.76
C SER A 166 -10.57 10.91 16.75
N ILE A 167 -10.68 9.74 16.13
CA ILE A 167 -11.89 8.94 16.05
C ILE A 167 -11.61 7.56 16.62
N GLU A 168 -12.52 7.11 17.48
CA GLU A 168 -12.53 5.76 18.06
C GLU A 168 -13.84 5.08 17.67
N ILE A 169 -13.76 3.93 17.01
CA ILE A 169 -14.90 3.10 16.66
C ILE A 169 -14.84 1.80 17.45
N VAL A 170 -15.91 1.53 18.20
CA VAL A 170 -16.05 0.30 18.99
C VAL A 170 -17.02 -0.62 18.29
N ASP A 171 -16.66 -1.88 18.07
CA ASP A 171 -17.53 -2.87 17.45
C ASP A 171 -18.48 -3.57 18.44
N LEU A 172 -19.43 -4.36 17.92
CA LEU A 172 -20.37 -5.13 18.74
C LEU A 172 -19.70 -6.21 19.61
N GLN A 173 -18.44 -6.55 19.35
CA GLN A 173 -17.63 -7.48 20.14
C GLN A 173 -16.70 -6.75 21.12
N GLY A 174 -16.71 -5.42 21.14
CA GLY A 174 -15.88 -4.57 22.01
C GLY A 174 -14.47 -4.32 21.48
N ASN A 175 -14.16 -4.65 20.21
CA ASN A 175 -12.88 -4.27 19.60
C ASN A 175 -12.89 -2.78 19.24
N ILE A 176 -11.71 -2.17 19.31
CA ILE A 176 -11.52 -0.73 19.10
C ILE A 176 -10.69 -0.51 17.84
N THR A 177 -11.17 0.35 16.94
CA THR A 177 -10.43 0.90 15.80
C THR A 177 -10.22 2.39 16.05
N GLU A 178 -8.96 2.83 16.10
CA GLU A 178 -8.61 4.24 16.28
C GLU A 178 -8.07 4.84 14.98
N PHE A 179 -8.39 6.10 14.75
CA PHE A 179 -7.90 6.88 13.62
C PHE A 179 -7.60 8.31 14.04
N GLY A 180 -6.46 8.85 13.60
CA GLY A 180 -6.10 10.24 13.80
C GLY A 180 -5.70 10.91 12.50
N ARG A 181 -6.18 12.14 12.27
CA ARG A 181 -5.75 12.99 11.15
C ARG A 181 -5.92 14.45 11.53
N ASP A 182 -5.17 15.33 10.88
CA ASP A 182 -5.23 16.76 11.11
C ASP A 182 -6.04 17.48 10.03
N PHE A 183 -6.59 18.64 10.40
CA PHE A 183 -7.10 19.64 9.46
C PHE A 183 -6.66 21.04 9.92
N TYR A 184 -6.63 21.99 8.99
CA TYR A 184 -6.20 23.35 9.26
C TYR A 184 -7.37 24.31 9.26
N VAL A 185 -7.47 25.12 10.31
CA VAL A 185 -8.37 26.28 10.29
C VAL A 185 -7.58 27.50 9.85
N VAL A 186 -7.97 28.05 8.71
CA VAL A 186 -7.36 29.26 8.14
C VAL A 186 -8.36 30.41 8.17
N VAL A 187 -7.88 31.64 8.01
CA VAL A 187 -8.78 32.79 7.89
C VAL A 187 -9.57 32.61 6.60
N ASN A 188 -10.89 32.78 6.64
CA ASN A 188 -11.68 32.93 5.42
C ASN A 188 -11.07 34.08 4.62
N PRO A 189 -10.52 33.84 3.43
CA PRO A 189 -9.95 34.91 2.66
C PRO A 189 -11.08 35.72 2.04
N GLU A 190 -11.75 36.55 2.85
CA GLU A 190 -12.62 37.61 2.33
C GLU A 190 -11.79 38.64 1.53
N SER A 191 -10.46 38.51 1.51
CA SER A 191 -9.53 39.51 0.99
C SER A 191 -8.49 38.96 -0.01
N GLY A 192 -8.37 37.64 -0.25
CA GLY A 192 -7.34 37.13 -1.17
C GLY A 192 -7.54 35.70 -1.69
N VAL A 193 -7.79 35.51 -2.98
CA VAL A 193 -8.14 34.21 -3.57
C VAL A 193 -7.19 33.79 -4.68
N ILE A 194 -6.86 32.49 -4.78
CA ILE A 194 -6.30 31.92 -6.01
C ILE A 194 -7.46 31.79 -7.01
N ASN A 195 -7.47 32.64 -8.04
CA ASN A 195 -8.60 32.75 -8.97
C ASN A 195 -8.39 31.94 -10.26
N ASP A 196 -7.14 31.59 -10.57
CA ASP A 196 -6.79 30.74 -11.69
C ASP A 196 -5.50 29.95 -11.41
N MET A 197 -5.41 28.75 -11.95
CA MET A 197 -4.24 27.90 -11.93
C MET A 197 -4.11 27.22 -13.29
N THR A 198 -3.10 27.62 -14.06
CA THR A 198 -2.84 27.06 -15.38
C THR A 198 -1.63 26.12 -15.32
N LEU A 199 -1.86 24.89 -15.74
CA LEU A 199 -0.86 23.84 -15.92
C LEU A 199 -1.21 22.99 -17.14
N PRO A 200 -0.24 22.32 -17.79
CA PRO A 200 -0.55 21.35 -18.82
C PRO A 200 -1.22 20.10 -18.21
N GLU A 201 -2.15 19.46 -18.94
CA GLU A 201 -2.80 18.21 -18.51
C GLU A 201 -1.77 17.09 -18.27
N GLN A 202 -0.67 17.11 -19.03
CA GLN A 202 0.38 16.09 -19.01
C GLN A 202 1.76 16.72 -19.17
N VAL A 203 2.77 16.13 -18.50
CA VAL A 203 4.18 16.50 -18.60
C VAL A 203 5.03 15.24 -18.75
N THR A 204 6.05 15.27 -19.59
CA THR A 204 6.95 14.11 -19.75
C THR A 204 7.84 13.95 -18.52
N PHE A 205 8.21 12.72 -18.18
CA PHE A 205 9.20 12.43 -17.16
C PHE A 205 10.51 13.19 -17.42
N ASN A 206 11.08 13.76 -16.35
CA ASN A 206 12.25 14.65 -16.36
C ASN A 206 12.12 15.96 -17.17
N ASP A 207 10.97 16.24 -17.78
CA ASP A 207 10.69 17.56 -18.35
C ASP A 207 10.28 18.55 -17.26
N THR A 208 10.31 19.83 -17.61
CA THR A 208 9.88 20.91 -16.72
C THR A 208 8.38 21.15 -16.88
N LEU A 209 7.63 21.03 -15.79
CA LEU A 209 6.24 21.45 -15.66
C LEU A 209 6.20 22.97 -15.43
N PRO A 210 5.72 23.78 -16.40
CA PRO A 210 5.42 25.18 -16.17
C PRO A 210 4.14 25.29 -15.34
N ILE A 211 4.17 26.12 -14.31
CA ILE A 211 3.05 26.33 -13.40
C ILE A 211 2.78 27.84 -13.34
N SER A 212 1.55 28.26 -13.63
CA SER A 212 1.15 29.67 -13.45
C SER A 212 -0.05 29.75 -12.53
N VAL A 213 0.09 30.48 -11.43
CA VAL A 213 -0.98 30.67 -10.43
C VAL A 213 -1.32 32.14 -10.34
N VAL A 214 -2.61 32.47 -10.48
CA VAL A 214 -3.09 33.85 -10.40
C VAL A 214 -3.76 34.06 -9.04
N PHE A 215 -3.14 34.91 -8.23
CA PHE A 215 -3.73 35.39 -6.99
C PHE A 215 -4.44 36.72 -7.22
N GLU A 216 -5.65 36.86 -6.69
CA GLU A 216 -6.42 38.10 -6.66
C GLU A 216 -6.51 38.63 -5.22
N ASN A 217 -6.03 39.85 -5.01
CA ASN A 217 -6.28 40.58 -3.78
C ASN A 217 -7.64 41.27 -3.87
N ILE A 218 -8.65 40.69 -3.22
CA ILE A 218 -10.01 41.25 -3.12
C ILE A 218 -10.20 42.10 -1.84
N GLY A 219 -9.12 42.34 -1.09
CA GLY A 219 -9.10 43.16 0.12
C GLY A 219 -8.94 44.66 -0.12
N ASP A 220 -9.01 45.42 0.97
CA ASP A 220 -8.93 46.89 0.98
C ASP A 220 -7.50 47.43 1.20
N SER A 221 -6.50 46.55 1.35
CA SER A 221 -5.09 46.89 1.56
C SER A 221 -4.16 46.06 0.69
N ASP A 222 -2.96 46.55 0.44
CA ASP A 222 -1.91 45.80 -0.24
C ASP A 222 -1.48 44.60 0.61
N TYR A 223 -1.24 43.46 -0.03
CA TYR A 223 -0.74 42.25 0.65
C TYR A 223 0.63 41.84 0.12
N GLU A 224 1.53 41.50 1.03
CA GLU A 224 2.71 40.71 0.69
C GLU A 224 2.29 39.24 0.59
N VAL A 225 2.40 38.66 -0.60
CA VAL A 225 1.93 37.32 -0.94
C VAL A 225 3.14 36.45 -1.28
N MET A 226 3.20 35.27 -0.67
CA MET A 226 4.15 34.21 -0.98
C MET A 226 3.39 32.97 -1.42
N LEU A 227 3.78 32.37 -2.54
CA LEU A 227 3.14 31.17 -3.06
C LEU A 227 4.05 29.96 -2.87
N GLU A 228 3.51 28.88 -2.29
CA GLU A 228 4.11 27.56 -2.33
C GLU A 228 3.25 26.65 -3.21
N VAL A 229 3.88 25.95 -4.16
CA VAL A 229 3.24 24.89 -4.91
C VAL A 229 3.78 23.55 -4.42
N GLN A 230 2.89 22.70 -3.95
CA GLN A 230 3.15 21.36 -3.44
C GLN A 230 2.72 20.31 -4.48
N ILE A 231 3.56 19.31 -4.71
CA ILE A 231 3.26 18.17 -5.59
C ILE A 231 3.01 16.95 -4.71
N LEU A 232 1.83 16.35 -4.86
CA LEU A 232 1.33 15.25 -4.06
C LEU A 232 1.12 14.01 -4.95
N ASP A 233 1.63 12.87 -4.50
CA ASP A 233 1.40 11.55 -5.09
C ASP A 233 0.54 10.73 -4.11
N ASP A 234 -0.70 10.42 -4.49
CA ASP A 234 -1.72 9.79 -3.64
C ASP A 234 -1.82 10.45 -2.23
N GLY A 235 -1.79 11.79 -2.22
CA GLY A 235 -1.84 12.60 -0.99
C GLY A 235 -0.51 12.74 -0.24
N VAL A 236 0.57 12.10 -0.68
CA VAL A 236 1.91 12.20 -0.08
C VAL A 236 2.71 13.31 -0.75
N LEU A 237 3.27 14.23 0.03
CA LEU A 237 4.14 15.29 -0.49
C LEU A 237 5.44 14.74 -1.08
N VAL A 238 5.63 14.90 -2.38
CA VAL A 238 6.79 14.41 -3.13
C VAL A 238 7.68 15.53 -3.66
N GLY A 239 7.23 16.78 -3.64
CA GLY A 239 8.04 17.94 -3.98
C GLY A 239 7.31 19.25 -3.70
N SER A 240 8.05 20.36 -3.64
CA SER A 240 7.46 21.70 -3.59
C SER A 240 8.35 22.73 -4.28
N VAL A 241 7.75 23.84 -4.69
CA VAL A 241 8.42 25.02 -5.27
C VAL A 241 7.80 26.26 -4.65
N GLU A 242 8.64 27.15 -4.12
CA GLU A 242 8.22 28.42 -3.52
C GLU A 242 8.52 29.59 -4.47
N SER A 243 7.67 30.61 -4.44
CA SER A 243 7.91 31.90 -5.10
C SER A 243 8.67 32.86 -4.18
N ASP A 244 9.22 33.92 -4.77
CA ASP A 244 9.56 35.12 -4.00
C ASP A 244 8.28 35.78 -3.45
N CYS A 245 8.41 36.51 -2.34
CA CYS A 245 7.35 37.37 -1.84
C CYS A 245 7.07 38.51 -2.84
N ARG A 246 5.78 38.80 -3.05
CA ARG A 246 5.33 39.86 -3.96
C ARG A 246 4.22 40.67 -3.34
N ILE A 247 4.33 41.99 -3.41
CA ILE A 247 3.23 42.88 -3.02
C ILE A 247 2.17 42.88 -4.12
N VAL A 248 0.93 42.55 -3.75
CA VAL A 248 -0.26 42.59 -4.60
C VAL A 248 -1.19 43.66 -4.07
N SER A 249 -1.41 44.71 -4.87
CA SER A 249 -2.23 45.83 -4.45
C SER A 249 -3.71 45.47 -4.31
N ALA A 250 -4.41 46.17 -3.41
CA ALA A 250 -5.85 46.03 -3.22
C ALA A 250 -6.63 46.09 -4.57
N GLY A 251 -7.54 45.15 -4.78
CA GLY A 251 -8.35 45.04 -6.00
C GLY A 251 -7.59 44.65 -7.27
N SER A 252 -6.39 44.09 -7.15
CA SER A 252 -5.53 43.70 -8.28
C SER A 252 -5.18 42.21 -8.26
N THR A 253 -4.75 41.69 -9.41
CA THR A 253 -4.24 40.32 -9.56
C THR A 253 -2.73 40.30 -9.77
N ALA A 254 -2.09 39.19 -9.37
CA ALA A 254 -0.70 38.90 -9.67
C ALA A 254 -0.54 37.44 -10.09
N ALA A 255 0.14 37.22 -11.21
CA ALA A 255 0.56 35.89 -11.65
C ALA A 255 1.92 35.53 -11.02
N PHE A 256 2.02 34.28 -10.58
CA PHE A 256 3.22 33.64 -10.07
C PHE A 256 3.57 32.50 -11.02
N ASP A 257 4.65 32.69 -11.78
CA ASP A 257 5.14 31.69 -12.72
C ASP A 257 6.26 30.89 -12.04
N LEU A 258 6.03 29.61 -11.87
CA LEU A 258 6.90 28.65 -11.21
C LEU A 258 7.21 27.51 -12.18
N SER A 259 8.23 26.73 -11.84
CA SER A 259 8.63 25.57 -12.61
C SER A 259 9.06 24.44 -11.70
N TRP A 260 8.57 23.24 -11.97
CA TRP A 260 8.97 22.03 -11.27
C TRP A 260 9.46 20.98 -12.28
N VAL A 261 10.46 20.18 -11.93
CA VAL A 261 10.97 19.11 -12.81
C VAL A 261 10.25 17.81 -12.47
N ALA A 262 9.61 17.19 -13.46
CA ALA A 262 8.80 15.98 -13.33
C ALA A 262 9.65 14.70 -13.19
N ASN A 263 10.49 14.65 -12.15
CA ASN A 263 11.43 13.56 -11.88
C ASN A 263 10.86 12.46 -10.96
N ARG A 264 9.53 12.38 -10.84
CA ARG A 264 8.81 11.33 -10.09
C ARG A 264 8.24 10.30 -11.05
N HIS A 265 7.97 9.10 -10.54
CA HIS A 265 7.46 8.01 -11.36
C HIS A 265 6.21 8.46 -12.12
N PRO A 266 6.03 8.02 -13.39
CA PRO A 266 4.84 8.32 -14.17
C PRO A 266 3.55 7.97 -13.44
N GLY A 267 2.53 8.81 -13.60
CA GLY A 267 1.26 8.68 -12.89
C GLY A 267 0.50 9.99 -12.75
N THR A 268 -0.72 9.90 -12.21
CA THR A 268 -1.53 11.08 -11.88
C THR A 268 -1.06 11.68 -10.56
N MET A 269 -0.78 12.97 -10.57
CA MET A 269 -0.32 13.75 -9.43
C MET A 269 -1.34 14.85 -9.12
N VAL A 270 -1.36 15.31 -7.86
CA VAL A 270 -2.11 16.49 -7.44
C VAL A 270 -1.11 17.63 -7.21
N LEU A 271 -1.38 18.79 -7.80
CA LEU A 271 -0.69 20.04 -7.53
C LEU A 271 -1.56 20.87 -6.59
N ARG A 272 -1.03 21.22 -5.42
CA ARG A 272 -1.68 22.07 -4.43
C ARG A 272 -0.94 23.40 -4.34
N ALA A 273 -1.57 24.49 -4.77
CA ALA A 273 -1.03 25.83 -4.58
C ALA A 273 -1.54 26.43 -3.27
N VAL A 274 -0.63 27.01 -2.49
CA VAL A 274 -0.88 27.61 -1.19
C VAL A 274 -0.35 29.04 -1.23
N ALA A 275 -1.24 30.03 -1.28
CA ALA A 275 -0.90 31.45 -1.21
C ALA A 275 -1.02 31.94 0.23
N SER A 276 0.07 32.42 0.82
CA SER A 276 0.12 32.97 2.19
C SER A 276 0.28 34.49 2.16
N PHE A 277 -0.48 35.21 2.98
CA PHE A 277 -0.45 36.67 3.07
C PHE A 277 -0.90 37.19 4.45
N GLU A 278 -0.70 38.47 4.75
CA GLU A 278 -0.99 39.10 6.07
C GLU A 278 -2.48 39.02 6.49
N GLY A 279 -3.37 38.57 5.59
CA GLY A 279 -4.80 38.35 5.82
C GLY A 279 -5.26 36.90 5.88
N GLY A 280 -4.39 35.90 5.62
CA GLY A 280 -4.78 34.49 5.60
C GLY A 280 -4.01 33.62 4.62
N VAL A 281 -4.64 32.50 4.26
CA VAL A 281 -4.12 31.54 3.30
C VAL A 281 -5.23 31.19 2.31
N SER A 282 -4.89 31.10 1.02
CA SER A 282 -5.76 30.56 -0.02
C SER A 282 -5.14 29.30 -0.60
N VAL A 283 -5.96 28.27 -0.83
CA VAL A 283 -5.52 26.96 -1.33
C VAL A 283 -6.37 26.58 -2.54
N GLN A 284 -5.71 26.10 -3.58
CA GLN A 284 -6.35 25.54 -4.77
C GLN A 284 -5.60 24.27 -5.19
N GLU A 285 -6.32 23.27 -5.69
CA GLU A 285 -5.74 22.02 -6.17
C GLU A 285 -6.15 21.75 -7.62
N GLU A 286 -5.24 21.18 -8.39
CA GLU A 286 -5.47 20.68 -9.74
C GLU A 286 -4.70 19.38 -9.97
N THR A 287 -5.13 18.57 -10.94
CA THR A 287 -4.46 17.30 -11.28
C THR A 287 -3.71 17.38 -12.59
N PHE A 288 -2.57 16.70 -12.67
CA PHE A 288 -1.83 16.50 -13.92
C PHE A 288 -1.24 15.10 -13.96
N ALA A 289 -0.81 14.63 -15.14
CA ALA A 289 -0.12 13.35 -15.27
C ALA A 289 1.34 13.52 -15.68
N ILE A 290 2.23 12.77 -15.04
CA ILE A 290 3.59 12.54 -15.53
C ILE A 290 3.55 11.35 -16.47
N GLN A 291 4.03 11.53 -17.70
CA GLN A 291 4.07 10.48 -18.71
C GLN A 291 5.49 9.97 -18.95
N ASP A 292 5.61 8.66 -19.10
CA ASP A 292 6.72 8.04 -19.80
C ASP A 292 6.44 8.05 -21.30
N ASN A 293 7.39 8.51 -22.09
CA ASN A 293 7.29 8.54 -23.54
C ASN A 293 8.29 7.58 -24.20
N ASP A 294 9.08 6.87 -23.39
CA ASP A 294 9.98 5.84 -23.88
C ASP A 294 9.26 4.49 -23.85
N PRO A 295 9.35 3.68 -24.93
CA PRO A 295 8.75 2.35 -24.93
C PRO A 295 9.54 1.40 -24.01
N PRO A 296 8.89 0.36 -23.46
CA PRO A 296 9.56 -0.65 -22.63
C PRO A 296 10.77 -1.26 -23.30
N ILE A 297 11.86 -1.43 -22.57
CA ILE A 297 13.07 -2.06 -23.11
C ILE A 297 13.11 -3.52 -22.66
N LEU A 298 13.14 -4.45 -23.62
CA LEU A 298 13.36 -5.87 -23.32
C LEU A 298 14.86 -6.07 -23.04
N SER A 299 15.19 -6.32 -21.77
CA SER A 299 16.57 -6.45 -21.29
C SER A 299 17.08 -7.89 -21.36
N ALA A 300 16.22 -8.87 -21.11
CA ALA A 300 16.53 -10.29 -21.28
C ALA A 300 15.25 -11.10 -21.54
N VAL A 301 15.39 -12.18 -22.30
CA VAL A 301 14.36 -13.23 -22.46
C VAL A 301 15.04 -14.55 -22.19
N THR A 302 14.59 -15.24 -21.15
CA THR A 302 15.12 -16.52 -20.70
C THR A 302 14.06 -17.60 -20.90
N PHE A 303 14.48 -18.71 -21.47
CA PHE A 303 13.65 -19.90 -21.64
C PHE A 303 14.21 -21.02 -20.76
N ASP A 304 13.33 -21.93 -20.31
CA ASP A 304 13.76 -23.23 -19.83
C ASP A 304 14.65 -23.93 -20.87
N GLU A 305 15.65 -24.66 -20.39
CA GLU A 305 16.68 -25.31 -21.24
C GLU A 305 16.08 -26.30 -22.26
N SER A 306 14.85 -26.78 -22.03
CA SER A 306 14.14 -27.66 -22.95
C SER A 306 12.62 -27.53 -22.84
N LEU A 307 11.93 -27.62 -23.99
CA LEU A 307 10.48 -27.84 -24.02
C LEU A 307 10.18 -29.33 -23.93
N ILE A 308 9.55 -29.77 -22.84
CA ILE A 308 9.14 -31.17 -22.64
C ILE A 308 7.64 -31.32 -22.92
N VAL A 309 7.26 -32.44 -23.54
CA VAL A 309 5.88 -32.75 -23.92
C VAL A 309 4.98 -32.81 -22.70
N ASN A 310 3.92 -32.00 -22.70
CA ASN A 310 2.97 -31.86 -21.58
C ASN A 310 3.59 -31.36 -20.26
N GLU A 311 4.82 -30.85 -20.27
CA GLU A 311 5.41 -30.18 -19.12
C GLU A 311 5.42 -28.66 -19.34
N PRO A 312 5.20 -27.88 -18.27
CA PRO A 312 5.31 -26.44 -18.33
C PRO A 312 6.75 -26.02 -18.60
N ALA A 313 6.95 -25.24 -19.66
CA ALA A 313 8.17 -24.49 -19.87
C ALA A 313 7.96 -23.04 -19.41
N LEU A 314 8.80 -22.56 -18.50
CA LEU A 314 8.83 -21.19 -18.03
C LEU A 314 9.57 -20.32 -19.05
N ILE A 315 9.01 -19.14 -19.29
CA ILE A 315 9.62 -18.07 -20.08
C ILE A 315 9.63 -16.84 -19.21
N GLU A 316 10.83 -16.40 -18.81
CA GLU A 316 11.03 -15.19 -18.02
C GLU A 316 11.49 -14.05 -18.93
N VAL A 317 10.92 -12.87 -18.73
CA VAL A 317 11.18 -11.68 -19.53
C VAL A 317 11.53 -10.55 -18.57
N GLU A 318 12.77 -10.06 -18.66
CA GLU A 318 13.20 -8.86 -17.96
C GLU A 318 12.91 -7.65 -18.84
N VAL A 319 12.18 -6.69 -18.28
CA VAL A 319 11.76 -5.46 -18.96
C VAL A 319 12.18 -4.27 -18.12
N THR A 320 12.82 -3.29 -18.73
CA THR A 320 13.16 -2.02 -18.07
C THR A 320 12.27 -0.91 -18.62
N ASP A 321 11.51 -0.26 -17.73
CA ASP A 321 10.54 0.77 -18.05
C ASP A 321 10.13 1.58 -16.80
N LEU A 322 9.88 2.88 -16.92
CA LEU A 322 9.43 3.69 -15.78
C LEU A 322 7.94 3.47 -15.48
N SER A 323 7.17 3.06 -16.49
CA SER A 323 5.75 2.76 -16.38
C SER A 323 5.48 1.30 -15.97
N ALA A 324 4.24 1.02 -15.59
CA ALA A 324 3.84 -0.36 -15.34
C ALA A 324 3.72 -1.10 -16.68
N VAL A 325 4.31 -2.28 -16.77
CA VAL A 325 4.32 -3.08 -18.01
C VAL A 325 3.41 -4.29 -17.92
N SER A 326 2.84 -4.66 -19.05
CA SER A 326 2.08 -5.87 -19.28
C SER A 326 2.50 -6.48 -20.61
N GLY A 327 2.35 -7.79 -20.79
CA GLY A 327 2.77 -8.39 -22.04
C GLY A 327 2.13 -9.72 -22.35
N ASN A 328 2.46 -10.25 -23.51
CA ASN A 328 2.06 -11.58 -23.94
C ASN A 328 3.18 -12.25 -24.74
N ILE A 329 3.09 -13.56 -24.81
CA ILE A 329 3.92 -14.41 -25.66
C ILE A 329 3.02 -14.96 -26.76
N THR A 330 3.39 -14.69 -28.00
CA THR A 330 2.78 -15.30 -29.17
C THR A 330 3.63 -16.49 -29.60
N VAL A 331 3.05 -17.69 -29.60
CA VAL A 331 3.69 -18.94 -30.00
C VAL A 331 3.06 -19.43 -31.28
N LYS A 332 3.88 -19.71 -32.30
CA LYS A 332 3.44 -20.37 -33.53
C LYS A 332 4.02 -21.77 -33.58
N ASN A 333 3.17 -22.78 -33.68
CA ASN A 333 3.58 -24.19 -33.77
C ASN A 333 3.96 -24.57 -35.23
N PRO A 334 4.57 -25.75 -35.44
CA PRO A 334 4.92 -26.24 -36.77
C PRO A 334 3.71 -26.42 -37.71
N SER A 335 2.54 -26.75 -37.14
CA SER A 335 1.27 -26.90 -37.86
C SER A 335 0.69 -25.56 -38.33
N GLY A 336 1.24 -24.43 -37.86
CA GLY A 336 0.83 -23.07 -38.19
C GLY A 336 -0.18 -22.44 -37.24
N ASP A 337 -0.62 -23.15 -36.19
CA ASP A 337 -1.49 -22.61 -35.15
C ASP A 337 -0.75 -21.57 -34.32
N VAL A 338 -1.48 -20.53 -33.92
CA VAL A 338 -0.96 -19.43 -33.11
C VAL A 338 -1.67 -19.42 -31.76
N LEU A 339 -0.89 -19.45 -30.68
CA LEU A 339 -1.34 -19.32 -29.31
C LEU A 339 -0.82 -18.00 -28.73
N VAL A 340 -1.66 -17.26 -28.01
CA VAL A 340 -1.26 -16.06 -27.28
C VAL A 340 -1.45 -16.32 -25.79
N MET A 341 -0.39 -16.15 -25.02
CA MET A 341 -0.39 -16.37 -23.57
C MET A 341 -0.06 -15.07 -22.85
N PRO A 342 -0.79 -14.70 -21.79
CA PRO A 342 -0.44 -13.53 -21.01
C PRO A 342 0.86 -13.78 -20.24
N LEU A 343 1.65 -12.72 -20.10
CA LEU A 343 2.73 -12.65 -19.12
C LEU A 343 2.17 -12.17 -17.78
N VAL A 344 2.67 -12.73 -16.69
CA VAL A 344 2.34 -12.35 -15.31
C VAL A 344 3.56 -11.68 -14.69
N THR A 345 3.38 -10.53 -14.05
CA THR A 345 4.46 -9.85 -13.33
C THR A 345 4.83 -10.64 -12.07
N LEU A 346 6.08 -11.10 -11.99
CA LEU A 346 6.64 -11.79 -10.83
C LEU A 346 7.19 -10.80 -9.81
N SER A 347 7.89 -9.78 -10.28
CA SER A 347 8.50 -8.76 -9.43
C SER A 347 8.68 -7.45 -10.19
N ARG A 348 8.74 -6.36 -9.43
CA ARG A 348 9.15 -5.04 -9.91
C ARG A 348 10.08 -4.41 -8.90
N THR A 349 11.20 -3.87 -9.34
CA THR A 349 12.18 -3.16 -8.50
C THR A 349 12.69 -1.94 -9.25
N GLY A 350 12.18 -0.76 -8.88
CA GLY A 350 12.37 0.45 -9.67
C GLY A 350 11.80 0.26 -11.08
N ASP A 351 12.64 0.53 -12.07
CA ASP A 351 12.28 0.47 -13.50
C ASP A 351 12.38 -0.97 -14.04
N LEU A 352 12.94 -1.93 -13.30
CA LEU A 352 13.05 -3.31 -13.73
C LEU A 352 11.80 -4.10 -13.33
N SER A 353 11.14 -4.71 -14.30
CA SER A 353 10.05 -5.68 -14.12
C SER A 353 10.47 -7.05 -14.65
N VAL A 354 10.20 -8.10 -13.87
CA VAL A 354 10.35 -9.49 -14.32
C VAL A 354 8.96 -10.07 -14.57
N LEU A 355 8.71 -10.47 -15.81
CA LEU A 355 7.46 -11.09 -16.23
C LEU A 355 7.68 -12.57 -16.52
N ALA A 356 6.68 -13.41 -16.26
CA ALA A 356 6.73 -14.83 -16.58
C ALA A 356 5.51 -15.31 -17.35
N GLY A 357 5.75 -16.19 -18.32
CA GLY A 357 4.72 -16.97 -19.01
C GLY A 357 5.03 -18.45 -18.92
N THR A 358 4.00 -19.29 -18.99
CA THR A 358 4.17 -20.75 -18.99
C THR A 358 3.59 -21.33 -20.26
N TYR A 359 4.39 -22.08 -21.01
CA TYR A 359 3.96 -22.77 -22.22
C TYR A 359 3.80 -24.27 -21.98
N ILE A 360 2.64 -24.83 -22.37
CA ILE A 360 2.34 -26.27 -22.30
C ILE A 360 1.69 -26.64 -23.65
N GLY A 361 2.49 -26.97 -24.68
CA GLY A 361 1.93 -27.15 -26.04
C GLY A 361 2.78 -27.88 -27.07
N THR A 362 3.81 -28.62 -26.63
CA THR A 362 4.69 -29.38 -27.51
C THR A 362 4.07 -30.71 -27.94
N ALA A 363 3.09 -30.65 -28.85
CA ALA A 363 2.43 -31.83 -29.43
C ALA A 363 2.91 -32.19 -30.85
N ASP A 364 3.65 -31.31 -31.52
CA ASP A 364 4.12 -31.51 -32.89
C ASP A 364 5.65 -31.52 -32.97
N ALA A 365 6.21 -32.30 -33.89
CA ALA A 365 7.62 -32.19 -34.24
C ALA A 365 7.81 -31.04 -35.26
N GLY A 366 8.87 -30.26 -35.10
CA GLY A 366 9.20 -29.13 -35.96
C GLY A 366 9.58 -27.87 -35.17
N ASP A 367 9.61 -26.73 -35.86
CA ASP A 367 10.03 -25.45 -35.31
C ASP A 367 8.86 -24.72 -34.65
N TYR A 368 9.03 -24.42 -33.36
CA TYR A 368 8.18 -23.49 -32.62
C TYR A 368 8.80 -22.11 -32.64
N THR A 369 7.98 -21.10 -32.91
CA THR A 369 8.39 -19.70 -32.94
C THR A 369 7.75 -18.94 -31.80
N PHE A 370 8.55 -18.22 -31.03
CA PHE A 370 8.11 -17.37 -29.93
C PHE A 370 8.41 -15.91 -30.25
N ASN A 371 7.41 -15.05 -30.03
CA ASN A 371 7.55 -13.61 -30.09
C ASN A 371 6.91 -13.00 -28.85
N ILE A 372 7.67 -12.21 -28.09
CA ILE A 372 7.21 -11.55 -26.88
C ILE A 372 6.81 -10.14 -27.26
N THR A 373 5.66 -9.68 -26.80
CA THR A 373 5.26 -8.27 -26.92
C THR A 373 4.92 -7.72 -25.54
N VAL A 374 5.57 -6.63 -25.17
CA VAL A 374 5.34 -5.91 -23.92
C VAL A 374 4.82 -4.52 -24.24
N CYS A 375 3.91 -4.04 -23.41
CA CYS A 375 3.24 -2.76 -23.50
C CYS A 375 3.29 -2.08 -22.12
N ASP A 376 3.63 -0.80 -22.08
CA ASP A 376 3.49 0.01 -20.86
C ASP A 376 2.03 0.44 -20.63
N SER A 377 1.79 1.18 -19.54
CA SER A 377 0.50 1.80 -19.22
C SER A 377 0.11 2.96 -20.14
N ALA A 378 1.06 3.55 -20.87
CA ALA A 378 0.80 4.59 -21.87
C ALA A 378 0.40 4.03 -23.24
N GLY A 379 0.56 2.72 -23.45
CA GLY A 379 0.24 2.02 -24.69
C GLY A 379 1.43 1.86 -25.65
N LEU A 380 2.64 2.28 -25.27
CA LEU A 380 3.86 2.09 -26.04
C LEU A 380 4.32 0.64 -25.94
N ARG A 381 4.87 0.11 -27.04
CA ARG A 381 5.11 -1.33 -27.19
C ARG A 381 6.50 -1.63 -27.70
N THR A 382 7.05 -2.73 -27.20
CA THR A 382 8.26 -3.35 -27.70
C THR A 382 8.03 -4.84 -27.89
N SER A 383 8.57 -5.36 -28.99
CA SER A 383 8.54 -6.78 -29.30
C SER A 383 9.95 -7.36 -29.34
N SER A 384 10.10 -8.62 -28.94
CA SER A 384 11.37 -9.33 -29.04
C SER A 384 11.70 -9.66 -30.49
N ASP A 385 12.95 -10.02 -30.73
CA ASP A 385 13.28 -10.83 -31.90
C ASP A 385 12.55 -12.19 -31.82
N GLN A 386 12.47 -12.85 -32.98
CA GLN A 386 11.86 -14.16 -33.08
C GLN A 386 12.79 -15.23 -32.48
N HIS A 387 12.31 -15.99 -31.49
CA HIS A 387 13.05 -17.13 -30.91
C HIS A 387 12.54 -18.44 -31.50
N VAL A 388 13.43 -19.34 -31.93
CA VAL A 388 13.05 -20.60 -32.58
C VAL A 388 13.53 -21.80 -31.79
N LEU A 389 12.61 -22.71 -31.46
CA LEU A 389 12.91 -23.96 -30.76
C LEU A 389 12.48 -25.15 -31.62
N SER A 390 13.45 -25.95 -32.07
CA SER A 390 13.22 -27.11 -32.93
C SER A 390 13.02 -28.39 -32.12
N VAL A 391 11.93 -29.10 -32.39
CA VAL A 391 11.59 -30.39 -31.76
C VAL A 391 11.76 -31.52 -32.79
N THR A 392 12.77 -32.39 -32.64
CA THR A 392 13.16 -33.38 -33.67
C THR A 392 12.42 -34.74 -33.63
N GLY A 393 11.32 -34.85 -32.88
CA GLY A 393 10.45 -36.04 -32.86
C GLY A 393 10.51 -36.89 -31.58
N TYR A 394 9.55 -37.81 -31.44
CA TYR A 394 9.23 -38.56 -30.22
C TYR A 394 10.00 -39.88 -30.08
N VAL A 395 10.66 -40.09 -28.92
CA VAL A 395 11.14 -41.42 -28.49
C VAL A 395 10.92 -41.60 -26.99
N GLY A 396 9.72 -42.05 -26.57
CA GLY A 396 9.41 -42.23 -25.14
C GLY A 396 9.43 -40.92 -24.33
N SER A 397 9.19 -40.99 -23.02
CA SER A 397 8.81 -39.87 -22.15
C SER A 397 9.88 -38.79 -21.89
N HIS A 398 10.95 -38.70 -22.69
CA HIS A 398 11.99 -37.70 -22.50
C HIS A 398 12.51 -37.24 -23.87
N LEU A 399 12.38 -35.94 -24.15
CA LEU A 399 12.88 -35.29 -25.36
C LEU A 399 14.23 -34.62 -25.05
N ILE A 400 15.19 -34.78 -25.95
CA ILE A 400 16.47 -34.06 -25.93
C ILE A 400 16.30 -32.82 -26.81
N VAL A 401 16.46 -31.64 -26.22
CA VAL A 401 16.54 -30.37 -26.95
C VAL A 401 18.00 -30.09 -27.29
N VAL A 402 18.28 -29.82 -28.56
CA VAL A 402 19.60 -29.39 -29.04
C VAL A 402 19.52 -27.90 -29.37
N SER A 403 20.20 -27.12 -28.52
CA SER A 403 20.36 -25.65 -28.43
C SER A 403 20.15 -24.78 -29.69
N GLU A 404 19.71 -23.52 -29.47
CA GLU A 404 20.12 -22.38 -30.30
C GLU A 404 21.52 -21.85 -29.88
N GLN A 405 22.42 -21.90 -30.86
CA GLN A 405 23.70 -21.19 -31.08
C GLN A 405 24.80 -21.03 -30.00
N ALA A 406 25.91 -21.73 -30.29
CA ALA A 406 27.34 -21.44 -30.07
C ALA A 406 27.77 -20.47 -28.95
N GLY A 407 28.05 -21.02 -27.75
CA GLY A 407 28.91 -20.32 -26.78
C GLY A 407 28.97 -20.84 -25.34
N SER A 408 27.99 -21.63 -24.86
CA SER A 408 27.89 -21.99 -23.44
C SER A 408 28.48 -23.38 -23.10
N ARG A 409 29.20 -23.44 -21.97
CA ARG A 409 29.95 -24.61 -21.48
C ARG A 409 29.01 -25.65 -20.84
N PRO A 410 29.15 -26.96 -21.14
CA PRO A 410 28.23 -27.96 -20.64
C PRO A 410 28.82 -28.66 -19.40
N GLU A 411 28.69 -28.10 -18.21
CA GLU A 411 28.85 -28.88 -16.96
C GLU A 411 28.05 -28.25 -15.81
N ARG A 412 26.86 -28.80 -15.54
CA ARG A 412 26.28 -29.01 -14.21
C ARG A 412 25.06 -29.93 -14.34
N TYR A 413 25.08 -30.98 -13.53
CA TYR A 413 24.11 -32.08 -13.48
C TYR A 413 22.81 -31.70 -12.81
#